data_AF-A0A914VNC8-F1
#
_entry.id   AF-A0A914VNC8-F1
#
_cell.length_a   1.000
_cell.length_b   1.000
_cell.length_c   1.000
_cell.angle_alpha   90.00
_cell.angle_beta   90.00
_cell.angle_gamma   90.00
#
_symmetry.space_group_name_H-M   'P 1'
#
loop_
_entity.id
_entity.type
_entity.pdbx_description
1 polymer ?
#
loop_
_entity_poly.entity_id
_entity_poly.type
_entity_poly.pdbx_seq_one_letter_code
_entity_poly.pdbx_strand_id
1 'polypeptide(L)'
;MNSVVFVALLAVLATSLTVQARQIKPAVKVDWLCEPCHWCFTEVEKYLPEGDELTKELLDDAINVVCNKIPIPGITHVCDQLLDDVVEDLYEYILTLDHFDVTLVCIHLDMCKA
;
A
#
# COMPACT_ATOMS: atom_id res chain seq x y z
N MET A 1 20.65 59.45 -3.68
CA MET A 1 21.80 58.89 -2.93
C MET A 1 21.59 59.29 -1.48
N ASN A 2 21.51 58.45 -0.46
CA ASN A 2 21.59 57.01 -0.25
C ASN A 2 20.98 56.83 1.15
N SER A 3 20.19 55.80 1.41
CA SER A 3 20.03 55.23 2.76
C SER A 3 19.35 53.87 2.68
N VAL A 4 20.07 52.91 2.09
CA VAL A 4 19.82 51.48 2.29
C VAL A 4 20.38 51.10 3.66
N VAL A 5 19.96 51.76 4.75
CA VAL A 5 20.41 51.44 6.12
C VAL A 5 19.35 51.87 7.14
N PHE A 6 18.09 51.48 6.94
CA PHE A 6 17.20 51.16 8.07
C PHE A 6 16.45 49.87 7.75
N VAL A 7 17.25 48.90 7.28
CA VAL A 7 17.04 47.49 7.60
C VAL A 7 16.74 47.42 9.10
N ALA A 8 15.54 46.94 9.46
CA ALA A 8 15.25 46.15 10.67
C ALA A 8 13.79 46.26 11.16
N LEU A 9 12.95 47.18 10.66
CA LEU A 9 11.66 47.47 11.32
C LEU A 9 10.39 47.38 10.48
N LEU A 10 10.46 47.04 9.19
CA LEU A 10 9.27 46.92 8.34
C LEU A 10 9.38 45.67 7.46
N ALA A 11 8.76 44.58 7.93
CA ALA A 11 8.24 43.42 7.19
C ALA A 11 8.47 42.09 7.94
N VAL A 12 8.12 42.04 9.23
CA VAL A 12 7.61 40.78 9.81
C VAL A 12 6.25 40.57 9.15
N LEU A 13 6.16 39.80 8.07
CA LEU A 13 4.95 39.14 7.51
C LEU A 13 5.32 38.47 6.16
N ALA A 14 6.29 37.56 6.19
CA ALA A 14 6.55 36.64 5.10
C ALA A 14 6.87 35.25 5.67
N THR A 15 5.99 34.76 6.55
CA THR A 15 5.97 33.34 6.91
C THR A 15 5.47 32.57 5.70
N SER A 16 6.44 32.14 4.89
CA SER A 16 6.42 30.93 4.05
C SER A 16 5.09 30.16 4.06
N LEU A 17 4.31 30.32 2.98
CA LEU A 17 3.31 29.35 2.57
C LEU A 17 4.03 28.05 2.20
N THR A 18 4.22 27.16 3.17
CA THR A 18 4.54 25.76 2.88
C THR A 18 3.26 25.11 2.39
N VAL A 19 3.08 25.13 1.06
CA VAL A 19 2.11 24.27 0.38
C VAL A 19 2.53 22.84 0.67
N GLN A 20 1.86 22.17 1.62
CA GLN A 20 1.95 20.72 1.74
C GLN A 20 1.31 20.12 0.49
N ALA A 21 2.14 19.74 -0.48
CA ALA A 21 1.74 18.87 -1.55
C ALA A 21 1.35 17.53 -0.93
N ARG A 22 0.07 17.37 -0.59
CA ARG A 22 -0.51 16.05 -0.30
C ARG A 22 -0.26 15.24 -1.55
N GLN A 23 0.63 14.25 -1.49
CA GLN A 23 0.74 13.25 -2.54
C GLN A 23 -0.62 12.57 -2.64
N ILE A 24 -1.46 13.04 -3.57
CA ILE A 24 -2.62 12.29 -3.99
C ILE A 24 -2.01 11.13 -4.78
N LYS A 25 -1.79 9.99 -4.10
CA LYS A 25 -1.61 8.71 -4.78
C LYS A 25 -2.75 8.65 -5.81
N PRO A 26 -2.47 8.51 -7.10
CA PRO A 26 -3.53 8.41 -8.09
C PRO A 26 -4.33 7.16 -7.74
N ALA A 27 -5.52 7.35 -7.17
CA ALA A 27 -6.50 6.29 -6.96
C ALA A 27 -7.03 5.90 -8.33
N VAL A 28 -6.23 5.12 -9.07
CA VAL A 28 -6.79 4.25 -10.08
C VAL A 28 -7.62 3.27 -9.27
N LYS A 29 -8.94 3.51 -9.16
CA LYS A 29 -9.84 2.53 -8.54
C LYS A 29 -9.90 1.35 -9.50
N VAL A 30 -9.05 0.36 -9.25
CA VAL A 30 -8.84 -0.75 -10.16
C VAL A 30 -9.84 -1.85 -9.87
N ASP A 31 -11.15 -1.61 -10.07
CA ASP A 31 -12.18 -2.66 -9.90
C ASP A 31 -11.86 -3.93 -10.72
N TRP A 32 -11.08 -3.81 -11.80
CA TRP A 32 -10.71 -4.95 -12.64
C TRP A 32 -9.70 -5.91 -11.97
N LEU A 33 -8.99 -5.46 -10.93
CA LEU A 33 -8.09 -6.30 -10.13
C LEU A 33 -8.78 -6.99 -8.97
N CYS A 34 -10.04 -6.66 -8.67
CA CYS A 34 -10.70 -7.22 -7.49
C CYS A 34 -10.81 -8.75 -7.55
N GLU A 35 -11.29 -9.28 -8.68
CA GLU A 35 -11.37 -10.73 -8.92
C GLU A 35 -9.98 -11.42 -8.95
N PRO A 36 -8.98 -10.91 -9.70
CA PRO A 36 -7.61 -11.41 -9.60
C PRO A 36 -7.02 -11.38 -8.19
N CYS A 37 -7.28 -10.32 -7.42
CA CYS A 37 -6.81 -10.18 -6.05
C CYS A 37 -7.45 -11.24 -5.15
N HIS A 38 -8.77 -11.39 -5.22
CA HIS A 38 -9.49 -12.41 -4.47
C HIS A 38 -8.93 -13.80 -4.75
N TRP A 39 -8.74 -14.12 -6.02
CA TRP A 39 -8.15 -15.40 -6.39
C TRP A 39 -6.73 -15.54 -5.84
N CYS A 40 -5.88 -14.52 -5.98
CA CYS A 40 -4.49 -14.53 -5.52
C CYS A 40 -4.43 -14.82 -4.02
N PHE A 41 -5.16 -14.05 -3.22
CA PHE A 41 -5.11 -14.16 -1.77
C PHE A 41 -5.87 -15.37 -1.22
N THR A 42 -6.84 -15.91 -1.96
CA THR A 42 -7.41 -17.23 -1.68
C THR A 42 -6.36 -18.34 -1.84
N GLU A 43 -5.45 -18.22 -2.80
CA GLU A 43 -4.34 -19.17 -2.91
C GLU A 43 -3.26 -18.91 -1.86
N VAL A 44 -2.95 -17.65 -1.53
CA VAL A 44 -1.95 -17.29 -0.49
C VAL A 44 -2.36 -17.86 0.86
N GLU A 45 -3.62 -17.74 1.24
CA GLU A 45 -4.17 -18.24 2.51
C GLU A 45 -3.82 -19.71 2.76
N LYS A 46 -3.77 -20.54 1.72
CA LYS A 46 -3.46 -21.98 1.81
C LYS A 46 -2.02 -22.28 2.22
N TYR A 47 -1.12 -21.30 2.13
CA TYR A 47 0.29 -21.43 2.53
C TYR A 47 0.59 -20.70 3.83
N LEU A 48 -0.36 -19.94 4.37
CA LEU A 48 -0.18 -19.28 5.65
C LEU A 48 -0.24 -20.32 6.79
N PRO A 49 0.55 -20.13 7.86
CA PRO A 49 0.45 -20.97 9.04
C PRO A 49 -0.93 -20.83 9.69
N GLU A 50 -1.42 -21.91 10.30
CA GLU A 50 -2.61 -21.85 11.14
C GLU A 50 -2.28 -21.21 12.50
N GLY A 51 -3.22 -20.42 13.04
CA GLY A 51 -3.06 -19.75 14.33
C GLY A 51 -2.19 -18.48 14.26
N ASP A 52 -1.51 -18.17 15.36
CA ASP A 52 -0.84 -16.86 15.56
C ASP A 52 0.64 -16.85 15.13
N GLU A 53 1.06 -17.80 14.29
CA GLU A 53 2.47 -17.98 13.87
C GLU A 53 2.83 -17.21 12.60
N LEU A 54 1.94 -16.34 12.11
CA LEU A 54 2.19 -15.53 10.92
C LEU A 54 3.37 -14.57 11.14
N THR A 55 4.32 -14.57 10.19
CA THR A 55 5.42 -13.60 10.13
C THR A 55 5.44 -12.93 8.76
N LYS A 56 6.10 -11.78 8.64
CA LYS A 56 6.29 -11.09 7.34
C LYS A 56 6.96 -12.01 6.31
N GLU A 57 7.98 -12.75 6.74
CA GLU A 57 8.72 -13.69 5.86
C GLU A 57 7.81 -14.80 5.33
N LEU A 58 6.96 -15.38 6.19
CA LEU A 58 6.00 -16.40 5.76
C LEU A 58 4.93 -15.84 4.81
N LEU A 59 4.47 -14.61 5.03
CA LEU A 59 3.54 -13.94 4.13
C LEU A 59 4.18 -13.70 2.75
N ASP A 60 5.41 -13.18 2.73
CA ASP A 60 6.16 -12.94 1.50
C ASP A 60 6.41 -14.23 0.73
N ASP A 61 6.85 -15.30 1.42
CA ASP A 61 7.04 -16.62 0.82
C ASP A 61 5.73 -17.16 0.21
N ALA A 62 4.61 -17.03 0.91
CA ALA A 62 3.30 -17.47 0.42
C ALA A 62 2.88 -16.69 -0.85
N ILE A 63 3.04 -15.38 -0.86
CA ILE A 63 2.80 -14.52 -2.02
C ILE A 63 3.69 -14.95 -3.19
N ASN A 64 4.99 -15.11 -2.95
CA ASN A 64 5.96 -15.55 -3.95
C ASN A 64 5.60 -16.90 -4.57
N VAL A 65 5.12 -17.86 -3.77
CA VAL A 65 4.67 -19.16 -4.28
C VAL A 65 3.49 -19.00 -5.25
N VAL A 66 2.51 -18.15 -4.93
CA VAL A 66 1.35 -17.93 -5.79
C VAL A 66 1.74 -17.18 -7.06
N CYS A 67 2.51 -16.10 -6.92
CA CYS A 67 2.93 -15.25 -8.02
C CYS A 67 3.81 -15.96 -9.05
N ASN A 68 4.59 -16.95 -8.64
CA ASN A 68 5.42 -17.76 -9.55
C ASN A 68 4.66 -18.90 -10.25
N LYS A 69 3.44 -19.24 -9.83
CA LYS A 69 2.70 -20.39 -10.39
C LYS A 69 1.96 -20.07 -11.68
N ILE A 70 1.44 -18.85 -11.83
CA ILE A 70 0.44 -18.58 -12.86
C ILE A 70 0.74 -17.29 -13.63
N PRO A 71 1.12 -17.37 -14.92
CA PRO A 71 1.28 -16.20 -15.79
C PRO A 71 -0.06 -15.76 -16.39
N ILE A 72 -1.08 -15.55 -15.55
CA ILE A 72 -2.35 -14.97 -15.98
C ILE A 72 -2.24 -13.45 -15.84
N PRO A 73 -2.55 -12.65 -16.88
CA PRO A 73 -2.30 -11.20 -16.87
C PRO A 73 -2.85 -10.46 -15.64
N GLY A 74 -4.05 -10.82 -15.17
CA GLY A 74 -4.64 -10.18 -13.99
C GLY A 74 -3.92 -10.53 -12.69
N ILE A 75 -3.50 -11.79 -12.53
CA ILE A 75 -2.76 -12.24 -11.34
C ILE A 75 -1.34 -11.68 -11.36
N THR A 76 -0.68 -11.69 -12.52
CA THR A 76 0.63 -11.06 -12.71
C THR A 76 0.57 -9.60 -12.30
N HIS A 77 -0.48 -8.86 -12.66
CA HIS A 77 -0.60 -7.46 -12.27
C HIS A 77 -0.85 -7.26 -10.77
N VAL A 78 -1.57 -8.17 -10.10
CA VAL A 78 -1.66 -8.17 -8.62
C VAL A 78 -0.27 -8.35 -8.02
N CYS A 79 0.47 -9.35 -8.50
CA CYS A 79 1.81 -9.67 -8.03
C CYS A 79 2.82 -8.54 -8.26
N ASP A 80 2.75 -7.84 -9.40
CA ASP A 80 3.60 -6.70 -9.71
C ASP A 80 3.38 -5.52 -8.75
N GLN A 81 2.24 -5.47 -8.07
CA GLN A 81 1.93 -4.44 -7.06
C GLN A 81 2.34 -4.84 -5.63
N LEU A 82 2.68 -6.12 -5.39
CA LEU A 82 3.12 -6.61 -4.08
C LEU A 82 4.64 -6.45 -3.92
N LEU A 83 5.08 -5.19 -3.90
CA LEU A 83 6.46 -4.82 -3.58
C LEU A 83 6.71 -4.93 -2.07
N ASP A 84 7.98 -4.99 -1.65
CA ASP A 84 8.37 -5.21 -0.25
C ASP A 84 7.71 -4.24 0.75
N ASP A 85 7.53 -2.97 0.38
CA ASP A 85 6.86 -1.95 1.19
C ASP A 85 5.34 -2.18 1.28
N VAL A 86 4.73 -2.68 0.21
CA VAL A 86 3.31 -3.05 0.17
C VAL A 86 3.07 -4.33 0.98
N VAL A 87 3.99 -5.30 0.92
CA VAL A 87 3.91 -6.54 1.71
C VAL A 87 4.11 -6.24 3.20
N GLU A 88 4.97 -5.29 3.56
CA GLU A 88 5.13 -4.83 4.95
C GLU A 88 3.85 -4.18 5.49
N ASP A 89 3.28 -3.22 4.76
CA ASP A 89 2.01 -2.58 5.12
C ASP A 89 0.84 -3.58 5.20
N LEU A 90 0.79 -4.53 4.27
CA LEU A 90 -0.19 -5.62 4.27
C LEU A 90 -0.03 -6.54 5.48
N TYR A 91 1.21 -6.89 5.85
CA TYR A 91 1.48 -7.71 7.04
C TYR A 91 0.99 -7.00 8.30
N GLU A 92 1.33 -5.72 8.48
CA GLU A 92 0.85 -4.94 9.61
C GLU A 92 -0.68 -4.88 9.65
N TYR A 93 -1.32 -4.72 8.49
CA TYR A 93 -2.78 -4.74 8.38
C TYR A 93 -3.38 -6.08 8.80
N ILE A 94 -2.85 -7.20 8.31
CA ILE A 94 -3.34 -8.54 8.64
C ILE A 94 -3.27 -8.79 10.15
N LEU A 95 -2.23 -8.30 10.84
CA LEU A 95 -2.12 -8.41 12.30
C LEU A 95 -3.21 -7.64 13.07
N THR A 96 -3.91 -6.70 12.42
CA THR A 96 -5.05 -5.99 13.01
C THR A 96 -6.38 -6.73 12.84
N LEU A 97 -6.42 -7.78 12.02
CA LEU A 97 -7.62 -8.54 11.74
C LEU A 97 -7.81 -9.66 12.77
N ASP A 98 -9.07 -9.98 13.09
CA ASP A 98 -9.39 -11.13 13.93
C ASP A 98 -9.05 -12.47 13.25
N HIS A 99 -9.09 -12.49 11.92
CA HIS A 99 -8.71 -13.61 11.06
C HIS A 99 -8.34 -13.07 9.68
N PHE A 100 -7.60 -13.86 8.91
CA PHE A 100 -7.30 -13.52 7.53
C PHE A 100 -8.59 -13.45 6.71
N ASP A 101 -8.86 -12.29 6.10
CA ASP A 101 -10.03 -12.08 5.25
C ASP A 101 -9.58 -11.52 3.90
N VAL A 102 -9.78 -12.33 2.86
CA VAL A 102 -9.40 -12.01 1.48
C VAL A 102 -10.04 -10.71 0.98
N THR A 103 -11.30 -10.46 1.35
CA THR A 103 -12.03 -9.26 0.90
C THR A 103 -11.42 -8.02 1.51
N LEU A 104 -11.17 -8.05 2.82
CA LEU A 104 -10.54 -6.96 3.55
C LEU A 104 -9.12 -6.69 3.06
N VAL A 105 -8.32 -7.74 2.80
CA VAL A 105 -6.99 -7.63 2.19
C VAL A 105 -7.06 -6.93 0.83
N CYS A 106 -7.96 -7.36 -0.05
CA CYS A 106 -8.07 -6.78 -1.39
C CYS A 106 -8.62 -5.34 -1.39
N ILE A 107 -9.43 -4.97 -0.40
CA ILE A 107 -9.83 -3.58 -0.16
C ILE A 107 -8.64 -2.76 0.33
N HIS A 108 -7.86 -3.28 1.29
CA HIS A 108 -6.68 -2.61 1.84
C HIS A 108 -5.63 -2.31 0.77
N LEU A 109 -5.46 -3.22 -0.20
CA LEU A 109 -4.57 -3.05 -1.34
C LEU A 109 -5.11 -2.12 -2.44
N ASP A 110 -6.25 -1.44 -2.24
CA ASP A 110 -6.94 -0.60 -3.22
C ASP A 110 -7.32 -1.34 -4.54
N MET A 111 -7.37 -2.68 -4.51
CA MET A 111 -7.73 -3.53 -5.66
C MET A 111 -9.22 -3.85 -5.72
N CYS A 112 -9.92 -3.73 -4.59
CA CYS A 112 -11.37 -3.84 -4.47
C CYS A 112 -11.96 -2.57 -3.84
N LYS A 113 -13.26 -2.35 -4.05
CA LYS A 113 -14.02 -1.32 -3.32
C LYS A 113 -14.51 -1.86 -1.98
N ALA A 114 -14.44 -1.00 -0.97
CA ALA A 114 -15.09 -1.18 0.33
C ALA A 114 -16.63 -1.10 0.24
#